data_AF-A0AAW1UGM9-F1
#
_entry.id   AF-A0AAW1UGM9-F1
#
_cell.length_a   1.000
_cell.length_b   1.000
_cell.length_c   1.000
_cell.angle_alpha   90.00
_cell.angle_beta   90.00
_cell.angle_gamma   90.00
#
_symmetry.space_group_name_H-M   'P 1'
#
loop_
_entity.id
_entity.type
_entity.pdbx_description
1 polymer ?
#
loop_
_entity_poly.entity_id
_entity_poly.type
_entity_poly.pdbx_seq_one_letter_code
_entity_poly.pdbx_strand_id
1 'polypeptide(L)'
;IRAIKREHCRQFTSEMEQNLYGAQRKVWKMLRNRKKPVNEYVQTEIISPDIWEKYCTELYQDEETTETWVNEDETPDDVLITEEELRKRIEKLKNRKAAGTDNIPNELLKYGKKKLI
;
A
#
# COMPACT_ATOMS: atom_id res chain seq x y z
N ILE A 1 -26.78 18.29 14.96
CA ILE A 1 -25.29 18.28 15.06
C ILE A 1 -24.77 17.79 16.42
N ARG A 2 -25.12 18.41 17.56
CA ARG A 2 -24.63 17.96 18.89
C ARG A 2 -25.05 16.53 19.26
N ALA A 3 -26.26 16.12 18.91
CA ALA A 3 -26.74 14.75 19.13
C ALA A 3 -25.94 13.72 18.30
N ILE A 4 -25.70 14.01 17.03
CA ILE A 4 -24.90 13.17 16.12
C ILE A 4 -23.45 13.03 16.65
N LYS A 5 -22.85 14.13 17.12
CA LYS A 5 -21.51 14.08 17.73
C LYS A 5 -21.48 13.25 19.02
N ARG A 6 -22.53 13.31 19.83
CA ARG A 6 -22.66 12.48 21.04
C ARG A 6 -22.81 11.01 20.70
N GLU A 7 -23.63 10.67 19.71
CA GLU A 7 -23.80 9.31 19.20
C GLU A 7 -22.46 8.73 18.72
N HIS A 8 -21.74 9.50 17.89
CA HIS A 8 -20.45 9.08 17.35
C HIS A 8 -19.37 8.93 18.42
N CYS A 9 -19.36 9.82 19.42
CA CYS A 9 -18.45 9.71 20.55
C CYS A 9 -18.76 8.47 21.39
N ARG A 10 -20.05 8.17 21.62
CA ARG A 10 -20.50 7.01 22.38
C ARG A 10 -20.15 5.69 21.68
N GLN A 11 -20.36 5.62 20.37
CA GLN A 11 -19.98 4.47 19.55
C GLN A 11 -18.46 4.27 19.57
N PHE A 12 -17.69 5.34 19.38
CA PHE A 12 -16.22 5.29 19.45
C PHE A 12 -15.70 4.81 20.81
N THR A 13 -16.26 5.31 21.93
CA THR A 13 -15.86 4.85 23.26
C THR A 13 -16.24 3.39 23.50
N SER A 14 -17.41 2.95 23.04
CA SER A 14 -17.86 1.56 23.19
C SER A 14 -16.99 0.59 22.37
N GLU A 15 -16.62 0.95 21.14
CA GLU A 15 -15.70 0.17 20.31
C GLU A 15 -14.29 0.14 20.92
N MET A 16 -13.82 1.27 21.45
CA MET A 16 -12.54 1.34 22.12
C MET A 16 -12.52 0.45 23.37
N GLU A 17 -13.57 0.46 24.19
CA GLU A 17 -13.72 -0.40 25.36
C GLU A 17 -13.73 -1.89 24.96
N GLN A 18 -14.50 -2.28 23.93
CA GLN A 18 -14.47 -3.66 23.42
C GLN A 18 -13.08 -4.07 22.92
N ASN A 19 -12.34 -3.17 22.25
CA ASN A 19 -10.98 -3.44 21.79
C ASN A 19 -9.96 -3.47 22.93
N LEU A 20 -10.14 -2.64 23.96
CA LEU A 20 -9.27 -2.60 25.12
C LEU A 20 -9.42 -3.84 25.99
N TYR A 21 -10.63 -4.36 26.17
CA TYR A 21 -10.88 -5.54 27.01
C TYR A 21 -10.83 -6.88 26.24
N GLY A 22 -11.33 -6.93 25.00
CA GLY A 22 -11.35 -8.15 24.18
C GLY A 22 -10.12 -8.38 23.30
N ALA A 23 -9.40 -7.32 22.92
CA ALA A 23 -8.19 -7.38 22.09
C ALA A 23 -6.91 -7.01 22.86
N GLN A 24 -6.91 -7.18 24.19
CA GLN A 24 -5.80 -6.84 25.09
C GLN A 24 -4.44 -7.28 24.56
N ARG A 25 -4.27 -8.51 24.02
CA ARG A 25 -2.97 -8.95 23.48
C ARG A 25 -2.49 -8.12 22.30
N LYS A 26 -3.38 -7.73 21.38
CA LYS A 26 -3.02 -6.95 20.19
C LYS A 26 -2.70 -5.50 20.58
N VAL A 27 -3.54 -4.91 21.43
CA VAL A 27 -3.32 -3.57 21.98
C VAL A 27 -2.05 -3.55 22.85
N TRP A 28 -1.83 -4.56 23.70
CA TRP A 28 -0.61 -4.65 24.49
C TRP A 28 0.64 -4.85 23.63
N LYS A 29 0.57 -5.64 22.55
CA LYS A 29 1.69 -5.80 21.62
C LYS A 29 2.02 -4.47 20.94
N MET A 30 1.01 -3.71 20.53
CA MET A 30 1.19 -2.36 19.97
C MET A 30 1.79 -1.40 21.00
N LEU A 31 1.23 -1.35 22.22
CA LEU A 31 1.71 -0.44 23.28
C LEU A 31 3.12 -0.80 23.75
N ARG A 32 3.44 -2.09 23.84
CA ARG A 32 4.77 -2.59 24.19
C ARG A 32 5.79 -2.14 23.15
N ASN A 33 5.49 -2.25 21.86
CA ASN A 33 6.39 -1.82 20.80
C ASN A 33 6.64 -0.30 20.80
N ARG A 34 5.68 0.49 21.27
CA ARG A 34 5.82 1.95 21.42
C ARG A 34 6.54 2.37 22.71
N LYS A 35 6.47 1.55 23.76
CA LYS A 35 7.19 1.74 25.03
C LYS A 35 8.58 1.08 25.04
N LYS A 36 8.98 0.39 23.97
CA LYS A 36 10.38 -0.01 23.85
C LYS A 36 11.19 1.30 23.84
N PRO A 37 12.21 1.45 24.68
CA PRO A 37 13.18 2.52 24.45
C PRO A 37 13.60 2.36 22.98
N VAL A 38 13.64 3.48 22.24
CA VAL A 38 14.26 3.48 20.92
C VAL A 38 15.54 2.69 21.10
N ASN A 39 15.76 1.67 20.27
CA ASN A 39 16.92 0.81 20.42
C ASN A 39 18.11 1.67 19.96
N GLU A 40 18.56 2.56 20.82
CA GLU A 40 19.60 3.58 20.59
C GLU A 40 20.93 2.91 20.22
N TYR A 41 21.05 1.60 20.51
CA TYR A 41 22.18 0.75 20.20
C TYR A 41 22.03 -0.07 18.90
N VAL A 42 21.15 0.31 17.97
CA VAL A 42 21.29 -0.20 16.60
C VAL A 42 22.60 0.36 16.06
N GLN A 43 23.66 -0.42 16.20
CA GLN A 43 24.94 -0.17 15.58
C GLN A 43 24.72 -0.35 14.07
N THR A 44 24.28 0.71 13.41
CA THR A 44 24.40 0.78 11.96
C THR A 44 25.87 0.90 11.66
N GLU A 45 26.39 0.01 10.82
CA GLU A 45 27.74 0.16 10.29
C GLU A 45 27.79 1.52 9.58
N ILE A 46 28.57 2.45 10.15
CA ILE A 46 28.72 3.78 9.58
C ILE A 46 29.60 3.60 8.35
N ILE A 47 28.99 3.62 7.18
CA ILE A 47 29.71 3.57 5.91
C ILE A 47 30.50 4.88 5.78
N SER A 48 31.81 4.77 5.57
CA SER A 48 32.69 5.93 5.38
C SER A 48 32.24 6.74 4.14
N PRO A 49 32.32 8.08 4.17
CA PRO A 49 32.05 8.92 3.00
C PRO A 49 32.82 8.49 1.75
N ASP A 50 34.06 7.99 1.91
CA ASP A 50 34.90 7.56 0.78
C ASP A 50 34.34 6.33 0.04
N ILE A 51 33.64 5.45 0.76
CA ILE A 51 32.99 4.27 0.17
C ILE A 51 31.77 4.72 -0.64
N TRP A 52 31.03 5.70 -0.11
CA TRP A 52 29.91 6.33 -0.82
C TRP A 52 30.36 7.04 -2.09
N GLU A 53 31.45 7.81 -2.01
CA GLU A 53 32.00 8.52 -3.15
C GLU A 53 32.41 7.54 -4.26
N LYS A 54 33.13 6.46 -3.92
CA LYS A 54 33.48 5.41 -4.89
C LYS A 54 32.24 4.77 -5.52
N TYR A 55 31.28 4.35 -4.71
CA TYR A 55 30.04 3.72 -5.19
C TYR A 55 29.27 4.64 -6.15
N CYS A 56 29.10 5.91 -5.78
CA CYS A 56 28.46 6.90 -6.65
C CYS A 56 29.25 7.11 -7.94
N THR A 57 30.58 7.19 -7.86
CA THR A 57 31.42 7.40 -9.05
C THR A 57 31.36 6.21 -10.00
N GLU A 58 31.38 4.98 -9.48
CA GLU A 58 31.19 3.74 -10.25
C GLU A 58 29.80 3.70 -10.93
N LEU A 59 28.74 4.09 -10.20
CA LEU A 59 27.36 4.10 -10.70
C LEU A 59 27.14 5.08 -11.87
N TYR A 60 27.90 6.17 -11.91
CA TYR A 60 27.87 7.14 -13.01
C TYR A 60 28.98 6.92 -14.05
N GLN A 61 29.88 5.94 -13.84
CA GLN A 61 30.92 5.54 -14.81
C GLN A 61 30.43 4.47 -15.78
N ASP A 62 29.52 3.60 -15.35
CA ASP A 62 28.80 2.72 -16.26
C ASP A 62 27.98 3.60 -17.22
N GLU A 63 28.46 3.61 -18.46
CA GLU A 63 28.13 4.49 -19.56
C GLU A 63 26.62 4.76 -19.71
N GLU A 64 26.33 6.00 -20.12
CA GLU A 64 25.37 6.42 -21.16
C GLU A 64 24.65 5.29 -21.92
N THR A 65 23.92 4.42 -21.23
CA THR A 65 22.68 3.90 -21.75
C THR A 65 21.72 5.06 -21.61
N THR A 66 21.82 6.01 -22.54
CA THR A 66 20.61 6.62 -23.06
C THR A 66 19.76 5.47 -23.57
N GLU A 67 19.03 4.83 -22.65
CA GLU A 67 17.69 4.34 -22.94
C GLU A 67 16.92 5.61 -23.34
N THR A 68 17.19 6.02 -24.58
CA THR A 68 16.23 6.75 -25.37
C THR A 68 15.02 5.85 -25.26
N TRP A 69 14.02 6.30 -24.50
CA TRP A 69 12.69 5.72 -24.55
C TRP A 69 12.20 5.99 -25.97
N VAL A 70 12.70 5.22 -26.94
CA VAL A 70 11.98 4.95 -28.16
C VAL A 70 10.79 4.18 -27.61
N ASN A 71 9.66 4.88 -27.49
CA ASN A 71 8.38 4.22 -27.50
C ASN A 71 8.27 3.61 -28.90
N GLU A 72 9.00 2.50 -29.12
CA GLU A 72 8.65 1.56 -30.14
C GLU A 72 7.39 0.94 -29.55
N ASP A 73 6.25 1.54 -29.91
CA ASP A 73 4.96 0.90 -29.83
C ASP A 73 5.00 -0.31 -30.77
N GLU A 74 5.83 -1.31 -30.45
CA GLU A 74 5.54 -2.69 -30.78
C GLU A 74 4.36 -3.05 -29.89
N THR A 75 3.17 -2.64 -30.30
CA THR A 75 1.97 -3.38 -29.95
C THR A 75 2.12 -4.73 -30.63
N PRO A 76 2.36 -5.86 -29.92
CA PRO A 76 1.82 -7.10 -30.40
C PRO A 76 0.30 -6.92 -30.38
N ASP A 77 -0.25 -6.51 -31.52
CA ASP A 77 -1.63 -6.76 -31.88
C ASP A 77 -1.89 -8.24 -31.55
N ASP A 78 -2.96 -8.48 -30.79
CA ASP A 78 -3.49 -9.78 -30.35
C ASP A 78 -3.03 -10.36 -29.01
N VAL A 79 -2.90 -9.53 -27.96
CA VAL A 79 -3.23 -10.04 -26.61
C VAL A 79 -4.76 -10.11 -26.48
N LEU A 80 -5.35 -11.20 -26.99
CA LEU A 80 -6.77 -11.51 -26.83
C LEU A 80 -7.08 -11.81 -25.35
N ILE A 81 -7.36 -10.76 -24.57
CA ILE A 81 -7.78 -10.89 -23.18
C ILE A 81 -9.12 -11.65 -23.16
N THR A 82 -9.08 -12.90 -22.70
CA THR A 82 -10.28 -13.73 -22.56
C THR A 82 -11.12 -13.24 -21.38
N GLU A 83 -12.45 -13.25 -21.51
CA GLU A 83 -13.35 -12.81 -20.42
C GLU A 83 -13.10 -13.57 -19.11
N GLU A 84 -12.71 -14.84 -19.20
CA GLU A 84 -12.35 -15.65 -18.05
C GLU A 84 -11.12 -15.14 -17.31
N GLU A 85 -10.09 -14.69 -18.04
CA GLU A 85 -8.89 -14.13 -17.44
C GLU A 85 -9.22 -12.82 -16.74
N LEU A 86 -10.02 -11.97 -17.39
CA LEU A 86 -10.49 -10.71 -16.84
C LEU A 86 -11.27 -10.93 -15.53
N ARG A 87 -12.17 -11.93 -15.49
CA ARG A 87 -12.91 -12.30 -14.27
C ARG A 87 -11.98 -12.76 -13.14
N LYS A 88 -11.01 -13.64 -13.45
CA LYS A 88 -10.02 -14.12 -12.45
C LYS A 88 -9.20 -12.96 -11.87
N ARG A 89 -8.82 -11.98 -12.71
CA ARG A 89 -8.08 -10.79 -12.28
C ARG A 89 -8.93 -9.88 -11.38
N ILE A 90 -10.20 -9.64 -11.74
CA ILE A 90 -11.12 -8.84 -10.93
C ILE A 90 -11.35 -9.48 -9.55
N GLU A 91 -11.52 -10.80 -9.48
CA GLU A 91 -11.71 -11.51 -8.20
C GLU A 91 -10.49 -11.36 -7.28
N LYS A 92 -9.28 -11.32 -7.84
CA LYS A 92 -8.02 -11.16 -7.10
C LYS A 92 -7.81 -9.77 -6.50
N LEU A 93 -8.55 -8.75 -6.92
CA LEU A 93 -8.43 -7.39 -6.36
C LEU A 93 -8.66 -7.43 -4.83
N LYS A 94 -7.97 -6.59 -4.05
CA LYS A 94 -8.20 -6.54 -2.59
C LYS A 94 -9.33 -5.54 -2.30
N ASN A 95 -10.21 -5.90 -1.37
CA ASN A 95 -11.26 -4.99 -0.88
C ASN A 95 -10.63 -3.90 0.01
N ARG A 96 -11.32 -2.76 0.14
CA ARG A 96 -10.96 -1.57 0.94
C ARG A 96 -9.64 -0.94 0.54
N LYS A 97 -9.29 -1.03 -0.74
CA LYS A 97 -8.20 -0.24 -1.31
C LYS A 97 -8.70 1.15 -1.64
N ALA A 98 -7.81 2.13 -1.50
CA ALA A 98 -8.11 3.50 -1.92
C ALA A 98 -8.42 3.49 -3.41
N ALA A 99 -9.46 4.22 -3.80
CA ALA A 99 -9.79 4.40 -5.20
C ALA A 99 -8.69 5.23 -5.88
N GLY A 100 -8.47 4.98 -7.17
CA GLY A 100 -7.55 5.76 -7.99
C GLY A 100 -8.12 7.14 -8.34
N THR A 101 -7.53 7.78 -9.35
CA THR A 101 -7.96 9.10 -9.88
C THR A 101 -9.44 9.12 -10.25
N ASP A 102 -9.97 8.01 -10.75
CA ASP A 102 -11.36 7.86 -11.16
C ASP A 102 -12.35 7.71 -9.99
N ASN A 103 -11.83 7.62 -8.76
CA ASN A 103 -12.60 7.44 -7.53
C ASN A 103 -13.54 6.20 -7.53
N ILE A 104 -13.22 5.18 -8.35
CA ILE A 104 -13.95 3.91 -8.41
C ILE A 104 -13.33 2.91 -7.43
N PRO A 105 -14.10 2.38 -6.45
CA PRO A 105 -13.60 1.37 -5.52
C PRO A 105 -13.61 -0.04 -6.13
N ASN A 106 -12.68 -0.90 -5.70
CA ASN A 106 -12.55 -2.28 -6.20
C ASN A 106 -13.83 -3.11 -5.98
N GLU A 107 -14.60 -2.80 -4.94
CA GLU A 107 -15.89 -3.42 -4.66
C GLU A 107 -16.88 -3.20 -5.81
N LEU A 108 -16.86 -2.02 -6.42
CA LEU A 108 -17.74 -1.70 -7.55
C LEU A 108 -17.40 -2.57 -8.76
N LEU A 109 -16.10 -2.78 -9.02
CA LEU A 109 -15.63 -3.63 -10.12
C LEU A 109 -15.94 -5.11 -9.89
N LYS A 110 -15.85 -5.58 -8.64
CA LYS A 110 -16.12 -6.98 -8.28
C LYS A 110 -17.60 -7.33 -8.27
N TYR A 111 -18.40 -6.48 -7.63
CA TYR A 111 -19.78 -6.78 -7.27
C TYR A 111 -20.80 -6.03 -8.13
N GLY A 112 -20.38 -5.05 -8.93
CA GLY A 112 -21.25 -4.27 -9.81
C GLY A 112 -21.82 -5.05 -11.00
N LYS A 113 -21.98 -6.38 -10.91
CA LYS A 113 -22.36 -7.22 -12.04
C LYS A 113 -23.74 -6.85 -12.63
N LYS A 114 -23.73 -6.78 -13.97
CA LYS A 114 -24.83 -6.93 -14.96
C LYS A 114 -25.73 -5.73 -15.27
N LYS A 115 -25.18 -4.55 -15.57
CA LYS A 115 -25.91 -3.59 -16.43
C LYS A 115 -24.99 -2.61 -17.15
N LEU A 116 -24.13 -3.10 -18.01
CA LEU A 116 -23.41 -2.33 -19.04
C LEU A 116 -22.81 -3.36 -20.00
N ILE A 117 -23.70 -4.06 -20.71
CA ILE A 117 -23.62 -4.74 -22.02
C ILE A 117 -25.00 -5.39 -22.19
#